data_AF-A0A535G5C5-F1
#
_entry.id   AF-A0A535G5C5-F1
#
_cell.length_a   1.000
_cell.length_b   1.000
_cell.length_c   1.000
_cell.angle_alpha   90.00
_cell.angle_beta   90.00
_cell.angle_gamma   90.00
#
_symmetry.space_group_name_H-M   'P 1'
#
loop_
_entity.id
_entity.type
_entity.pdbx_description
1 polymer ?
#
loop_
_entity_poly.entity_id
_entity_poly.type
_entity_poly.pdbx_seq_one_letter_code
_entity_poly.pdbx_strand_id
1 'polypeptide(L)'
;MGIPVVALLVILALNPAARAHPHLSSQAVIAAALKGYDRRAFSRVEAKLMFRHDLERADSVVGHTNHDDLIWVVAVSGNYGISPSFGCCSVPADYPGHNTWGIADIVDAPGPIQVDEFITSYHGDWPPFFDRLPNLAAGS
;
A
#
# COMPACT_ATOMS: atom_id res chain seq x y z
N MET A 1 45.39 -8.74 -8.71
CA MET A 1 44.29 -8.71 -7.71
C MET A 1 43.27 -7.68 -8.17
N GLY A 2 42.18 -8.10 -8.83
CA GLY A 2 41.20 -7.17 -9.43
C GLY A 2 39.76 -7.71 -9.46
N ILE A 3 39.48 -8.74 -8.66
CA ILE A 3 38.20 -9.46 -8.64
C ILE A 3 37.12 -8.82 -7.73
N PRO A 4 37.41 -8.00 -6.69
CA PRO A 4 36.35 -7.59 -5.76
C PRO A 4 35.37 -6.56 -6.37
N VAL A 5 35.78 -5.78 -7.37
CA VAL A 5 34.95 -4.72 -7.96
C VAL A 5 33.92 -5.28 -8.94
N VAL A 6 34.29 -6.29 -9.73
CA VAL A 6 33.38 -6.92 -10.71
C VAL A 6 32.28 -7.71 -10.00
N ALA A 7 32.63 -8.43 -8.91
CA ALA A 7 31.66 -9.14 -8.09
C ALA A 7 30.66 -8.18 -7.43
N LEU A 8 31.12 -7.01 -6.95
CA LEU A 8 30.24 -6.01 -6.32
C LEU A 8 29.28 -5.38 -7.34
N LEU A 9 29.73 -5.11 -8.56
CA LEU A 9 28.89 -4.59 -9.65
C LEU A 9 27.84 -5.60 -10.12
N VAL A 10 28.18 -6.89 -10.17
CA VAL A 10 27.24 -7.96 -10.50
C VAL A 10 26.20 -8.15 -9.40
N ILE A 11 26.60 -8.05 -8.12
CA ILE A 11 25.67 -8.12 -6.98
C ILE A 11 24.71 -6.91 -6.95
N LEU A 12 25.18 -5.69 -7.26
CA LEU A 12 24.29 -4.53 -7.41
C LEU A 12 23.35 -4.67 -8.62
N ALA A 13 23.83 -5.22 -9.74
CA ALA A 13 23.02 -5.41 -10.94
C ALA A 13 21.95 -6.51 -10.80
N LEU A 14 22.18 -7.47 -9.90
CA LEU A 14 21.26 -8.58 -9.59
C LEU A 14 20.32 -8.30 -8.43
N ASN A 15 20.41 -7.14 -7.78
CA ASN A 15 19.49 -6.80 -6.70
C ASN A 15 18.20 -6.20 -7.29
N PRO A 16 17.07 -6.92 -7.34
CA PRO A 16 15.81 -6.39 -7.88
C PRO A 16 15.29 -5.18 -7.08
N ALA A 17 15.77 -5.02 -5.84
CA ALA A 17 15.51 -3.84 -5.02
C ALA A 17 16.17 -2.54 -5.55
N ALA A 18 17.14 -2.63 -6.47
CA ALA A 18 17.87 -1.47 -6.99
C ALA A 18 17.22 -0.78 -8.21
N ARG A 19 15.97 -1.12 -8.59
CA ARG A 19 15.41 -0.68 -9.89
C ARG A 19 14.00 -0.08 -9.90
N ALA A 20 13.33 0.06 -8.76
CA ALA A 20 12.09 0.84 -8.71
C ALA A 20 12.46 2.30 -8.40
N HIS A 21 12.32 3.18 -9.38
CA HIS A 21 12.44 4.63 -9.18
C HIS A 21 11.03 5.21 -9.07
N PRO A 22 10.50 5.38 -7.85
CA PRO A 22 9.13 5.85 -7.70
C PRO A 22 8.99 7.27 -8.25
N HIS A 23 7.91 7.49 -8.99
CA HIS A 23 7.49 8.81 -9.45
C HIS A 23 6.86 9.61 -8.30
N LEU A 24 6.24 8.93 -7.34
CA LEU A 24 5.55 9.53 -6.21
C LEU A 24 6.30 9.29 -4.90
N SER A 25 6.15 10.17 -3.92
CA SER A 25 6.70 9.94 -2.58
C SER A 25 5.67 9.26 -1.66
N SER A 26 6.15 8.46 -0.71
CA SER A 26 5.32 7.84 0.34
C SER A 26 4.41 8.87 1.05
N GLN A 27 4.95 10.06 1.33
CA GLN A 27 4.19 11.13 1.99
C GLN A 27 3.08 11.69 1.08
N ALA A 28 3.34 11.83 -0.22
CA ALA A 28 2.36 12.34 -1.17
C ALA A 28 1.21 11.35 -1.37
N VAL A 29 1.50 10.05 -1.48
CA VAL A 29 0.46 9.02 -1.63
C VAL A 29 -0.38 8.86 -0.36
N ILE A 30 0.23 8.95 0.83
CA ILE A 30 -0.52 8.97 2.10
C ILE A 30 -1.43 10.20 2.16
N ALA A 31 -0.94 11.38 1.80
CA ALA A 31 -1.74 12.59 1.80
C ALA A 31 -2.92 12.51 0.80
N ALA A 32 -2.70 11.90 -0.37
CA ALA A 32 -3.75 11.69 -1.37
C ALA A 32 -4.80 10.67 -0.89
N ALA A 33 -4.37 9.52 -0.34
CA ALA A 33 -5.27 8.48 0.18
C ALA A 33 -6.14 8.99 1.34
N LEU A 34 -5.62 9.90 2.16
CA LEU A 34 -6.34 10.49 3.29
C LEU A 34 -7.04 11.81 2.98
N LYS A 35 -7.10 12.23 1.72
CA LYS A 35 -7.72 13.50 1.34
C LYS A 35 -9.19 13.52 1.75
N GLY A 36 -9.55 14.46 2.63
CA GLY A 36 -10.90 14.61 3.17
C GLY A 36 -11.14 13.92 4.52
N TYR A 37 -10.14 13.21 5.07
CA TYR A 37 -10.19 12.60 6.38
C TYR A 37 -9.31 13.34 7.41
N ASP A 38 -9.70 13.31 8.69
CA ASP A 38 -8.80 13.69 9.77
C ASP A 38 -7.79 12.57 10.00
N ARG A 39 -6.50 12.84 9.75
CA ARG A 39 -5.42 11.86 9.94
C ARG A 39 -5.34 11.33 11.38
N ARG A 40 -5.81 12.08 12.38
CA ARG A 40 -5.84 11.66 13.79
C ARG A 40 -6.87 10.56 14.07
N ALA A 41 -7.81 10.32 13.14
CA ALA A 41 -8.77 9.23 13.24
C ALA A 41 -8.13 7.84 12.99
N PHE A 42 -6.90 7.80 12.47
CA PHE A 42 -6.18 6.57 12.16
C PHE A 42 -5.06 6.32 13.16
N SER A 43 -5.04 5.13 13.76
CA SER A 43 -4.02 4.74 14.75
C SER A 43 -2.69 4.31 14.10
N ARG A 44 -2.72 3.90 12.84
CA ARG A 44 -1.58 3.46 12.03
C ARG A 44 -1.85 3.79 10.57
N VAL A 45 -0.84 4.31 9.89
CA VAL A 45 -0.87 4.57 8.44
C VAL A 45 0.49 4.25 7.87
N GLU A 46 0.53 3.38 6.87
CA GLU A 46 1.77 2.98 6.20
C GLU A 46 1.56 2.89 4.70
N ALA A 47 2.61 3.20 3.93
CA ALA A 47 2.60 3.06 2.49
C ALA A 47 3.81 2.23 2.04
N LYS A 48 3.58 1.29 1.14
CA LYS A 48 4.61 0.43 0.54
C LYS A 48 4.53 0.52 -0.97
N LEU A 49 5.68 0.58 -1.61
CA LEU A 49 5.81 0.49 -3.07
C LEU A 49 6.03 -0.97 -3.46
N MET A 50 5.26 -1.49 -4.40
CA MET A 50 5.37 -2.88 -4.86
C MET A 50 4.83 -3.04 -6.28
N PHE A 51 5.05 -4.20 -6.89
CA PHE A 51 4.33 -4.57 -8.09
C PHE A 51 2.93 -5.08 -7.73
N ARG A 52 1.95 -4.79 -8.59
CA ARG A 52 0.55 -5.17 -8.36
C ARG A 52 0.39 -6.67 -8.09
N HIS A 53 1.12 -7.51 -8.80
CA HIS A 53 1.06 -8.97 -8.60
C HIS A 53 1.43 -9.41 -7.17
N ASP A 54 2.25 -8.65 -6.44
CA ASP A 54 2.61 -8.99 -5.06
C ASP A 54 1.45 -8.77 -4.10
N LEU A 55 0.65 -7.71 -4.33
CA LEU A 55 -0.59 -7.47 -3.58
C LEU A 55 -1.64 -8.54 -3.90
N GLU A 56 -1.86 -8.83 -5.19
CA GLU A 56 -2.84 -9.83 -5.63
C GLU A 56 -2.52 -11.25 -5.14
N ARG A 57 -1.23 -11.59 -5.02
CA ARG A 57 -0.79 -12.88 -4.46
C ARG A 57 -1.01 -12.94 -2.93
N ALA A 58 -0.96 -11.80 -2.26
CA ALA A 58 -1.02 -11.73 -0.80
C ALA A 58 -2.45 -11.84 -0.26
N ASP A 59 -3.46 -11.43 -1.04
CA ASP A 59 -4.87 -11.52 -0.66
C ASP A 59 -5.79 -11.67 -1.88
N SER A 60 -6.58 -12.75 -1.89
CA SER A 60 -7.49 -13.09 -3.00
C SER A 60 -8.68 -12.14 -3.14
N VAL A 61 -8.97 -11.33 -2.13
CA VAL A 61 -10.08 -10.35 -2.15
C VAL A 61 -9.72 -9.13 -2.99
N VAL A 62 -8.43 -8.86 -3.22
CA VAL A 62 -7.94 -7.78 -4.09
C VAL A 62 -8.35 -7.98 -5.55
N GLY A 63 -8.72 -9.20 -5.93
CA GLY A 63 -8.98 -9.54 -7.32
C GLY A 63 -7.69 -9.65 -8.13
N HIS A 64 -7.82 -10.17 -9.34
CA HIS A 64 -6.71 -10.27 -10.29
C HIS A 64 -6.92 -9.31 -11.44
N THR A 65 -5.90 -8.53 -11.75
CA THR A 65 -5.83 -7.71 -12.94
C THR A 65 -4.86 -8.34 -13.95
N ASN A 66 -4.98 -7.96 -15.22
CA ASN A 66 -4.05 -8.41 -16.27
C ASN A 66 -2.81 -7.49 -16.40
N HIS A 67 -2.64 -6.52 -15.50
CA HIS A 67 -1.61 -5.50 -15.55
C HIS A 67 -0.68 -5.64 -14.35
N ASP A 68 0.63 -5.53 -14.56
CA ASP A 68 1.61 -5.60 -13.48
C ASP A 68 2.26 -4.24 -13.24
N ASP A 69 1.43 -3.30 -12.78
CA ASP A 69 1.86 -1.93 -12.54
C ASP A 69 2.70 -1.81 -11.27
N LEU A 70 3.59 -0.83 -11.25
CA LEU A 70 4.21 -0.37 -10.02
C LEU A 70 3.18 0.46 -9.25
N ILE A 71 2.88 0.06 -8.02
CA ILE A 71 1.81 0.64 -7.21
C ILE A 71 2.28 1.01 -5.82
N TRP A 72 1.65 2.05 -5.27
CA TRP A 72 1.67 2.37 -3.86
C TRP A 72 0.43 1.80 -3.19
N VAL A 73 0.63 0.94 -2.20
CA VAL A 73 -0.44 0.45 -1.33
C VAL A 73 -0.36 1.20 -0.01
N VAL A 74 -1.37 2.01 0.29
CA VAL A 74 -1.49 2.76 1.54
C VAL A 74 -2.46 2.02 2.47
N ALA A 75 -1.95 1.41 3.53
CA ALA A 75 -2.76 0.78 4.57
C ALA A 75 -3.01 1.73 5.74
N VAL A 76 -4.24 1.66 6.27
CA VAL A 76 -4.68 2.41 7.45
C VAL A 76 -5.35 1.47 8.45
N SER A 77 -5.13 1.73 9.74
CA SER A 77 -5.95 1.22 10.84
C SER A 77 -6.78 2.34 11.44
N GLY A 78 -7.99 2.03 11.90
CA GLY A 78 -8.78 2.96 12.69
C GLY A 78 -10.24 2.54 12.80
N ASN A 79 -11.07 3.39 13.41
CA ASN A 79 -12.46 3.04 13.69
C ASN A 79 -13.36 2.99 12.44
N TYR A 80 -12.88 3.42 11.26
CA TYR A 80 -13.72 3.55 10.05
C TYR A 80 -13.03 3.26 8.70
N GLY A 81 -11.77 2.82 8.68
CA GLY A 81 -11.00 2.69 7.44
C GLY A 81 -11.03 3.97 6.58
N ILE A 82 -10.62 3.88 5.31
CA ILE A 82 -10.63 5.02 4.37
C ILE A 82 -11.72 4.92 3.29
N SER A 83 -12.62 3.94 3.39
CA SER A 83 -13.67 3.77 2.37
C SER A 83 -14.89 4.65 2.67
N PRO A 84 -15.41 5.39 1.66
CA PRO A 84 -16.69 6.08 1.76
C PRO A 84 -17.86 5.13 2.09
N SER A 85 -17.71 3.84 1.75
CA SER A 85 -18.73 2.82 1.99
C SER A 85 -18.98 2.56 3.48
N PHE A 86 -17.99 2.82 4.35
CA PHE A 86 -18.21 2.81 5.80
C PHE A 86 -19.08 3.96 6.30
N GLY A 87 -19.20 5.03 5.51
CA GLY A 87 -20.14 6.12 5.76
C GLY A 87 -21.55 5.90 5.20
N CYS A 88 -21.73 5.02 4.21
CA CYS A 88 -23.03 4.78 3.57
C CYS A 88 -23.71 3.45 3.97
N CYS A 89 -22.93 2.46 4.39
CA CYS A 89 -23.43 1.19 4.90
C CYS A 89 -23.14 1.13 6.40
N SER A 90 -24.20 1.27 7.19
CA SER A 90 -24.16 1.20 8.66
C SER A 90 -23.32 0.01 9.12
N VAL A 91 -22.23 0.27 9.81
CA VAL A 91 -21.53 -0.75 10.59
C VAL A 91 -22.59 -1.37 11.53
N PRO A 92 -22.74 -2.70 11.60
CA PRO A 92 -23.71 -3.34 12.49
C PRO A 92 -23.61 -2.79 13.92
N ALA A 93 -24.75 -2.55 14.58
CA ALA A 93 -24.78 -1.90 15.90
C ALA A 93 -24.14 -2.75 17.03
N ASP A 94 -23.96 -4.04 16.79
CA ASP A 94 -23.25 -5.01 17.64
C ASP A 94 -21.74 -5.06 17.34
N TYR A 95 -21.25 -4.24 16.41
CA TYR A 95 -19.84 -4.15 16.10
C TYR A 95 -19.13 -3.37 17.22
N PRO A 96 -18.13 -3.95 17.91
CA PRO A 96 -17.34 -3.25 18.91
C PRO A 96 -16.35 -2.27 18.25
N GLY A 97 -16.87 -1.32 17.45
CA GLY A 97 -16.52 0.09 17.29
C GLY A 97 -15.09 0.55 17.03
N HIS A 98 -14.07 -0.31 16.98
CA HIS A 98 -12.71 0.19 17.16
C HIS A 98 -11.68 -0.32 16.16
N ASN A 99 -11.95 -1.43 15.48
CA ASN A 99 -10.88 -2.17 14.82
C ASN A 99 -11.29 -2.46 13.38
N THR A 100 -11.12 -1.46 12.51
CA THR A 100 -11.26 -1.62 11.06
C THR A 100 -9.95 -1.27 10.37
N TRP A 101 -9.80 -1.74 9.14
CA TRP A 101 -8.69 -1.33 8.29
C TRP A 101 -9.14 -1.06 6.86
N GLY A 102 -8.33 -0.28 6.16
CA GLY A 102 -8.49 -0.04 4.74
C GLY A 102 -7.15 0.00 4.04
N ILE A 103 -7.16 -0.29 2.74
CA ILE A 103 -6.05 -0.03 1.84
C ILE A 103 -6.53 0.84 0.68
N ALA A 104 -5.67 1.72 0.22
CA ALA A 104 -5.82 2.44 -1.03
C ALA A 104 -4.72 1.98 -1.99
N ASP A 105 -5.10 1.73 -3.23
CA ASP A 105 -4.19 1.45 -4.33
C ASP A 105 -4.04 2.69 -5.23
N ILE A 106 -2.79 3.00 -5.57
CA ILE A 106 -2.38 4.17 -6.35
C ILE A 106 -1.30 3.71 -7.32
N VAL A 107 -1.54 3.84 -8.62
CA VAL A 107 -0.51 3.59 -9.64
C VAL A 107 0.61 4.63 -9.53
N ASP A 108 1.86 4.17 -9.45
CA ASP A 108 3.04 5.03 -9.46
C ASP A 108 3.31 5.53 -10.88
N ALA A 109 2.62 6.59 -11.25
CA ALA A 109 2.74 7.24 -12.56
C ALA A 109 3.01 8.75 -12.40
N PRO A 110 3.73 9.38 -13.35
CA PRO A 110 3.89 10.82 -13.36
C PRO A 110 2.54 11.52 -13.61
N GLY A 111 2.24 12.55 -12.82
CA GLY A 111 1.03 13.35 -12.97
C GLY A 111 0.19 13.46 -11.69
N PRO A 112 -1.10 13.82 -11.81
CA PRO A 112 -2.01 13.86 -10.67
C PRO A 112 -2.19 12.47 -10.05
N ILE A 113 -2.09 12.38 -8.73
CA ILE A 113 -2.32 11.13 -8.00
C ILE A 113 -3.79 10.75 -8.10
N GLN A 114 -4.05 9.57 -8.64
CA GLN A 114 -5.36 8.94 -8.69
C GLN A 114 -5.42 7.83 -7.64
N VAL A 115 -6.51 7.78 -6.89
CA VAL A 115 -6.76 6.74 -5.89
C VAL A 115 -7.84 5.85 -6.48
N ASP A 116 -7.44 4.68 -6.96
CA ASP A 116 -8.26 3.88 -7.86
C ASP A 116 -9.15 2.90 -7.11
N GLU A 117 -8.64 2.29 -6.03
CA GLU A 117 -9.34 1.23 -5.34
C GLU A 117 -9.19 1.29 -3.82
N PHE A 118 -10.31 1.07 -3.12
CA PHE A 118 -10.36 0.94 -1.68
C PHE A 118 -10.85 -0.45 -1.29
N ILE A 119 -9.95 -1.27 -0.76
CA ILE A 119 -10.33 -2.51 -0.08
C ILE A 119 -10.37 -2.22 1.40
N THR A 120 -11.42 -2.69 2.06
CA THR A 120 -11.59 -2.43 3.48
C THR A 120 -12.21 -3.61 4.18
N SER A 121 -11.91 -3.75 5.45
CA SER A 121 -12.52 -4.75 6.32
C SER A 121 -13.00 -4.06 7.58
N TYR A 122 -14.21 -4.41 7.98
CA TYR A 122 -14.68 -4.04 9.29
C TYR A 122 -14.01 -4.90 10.35
N HIS A 123 -13.51 -6.10 10.03
CA HIS A 123 -12.83 -7.01 10.96
C HIS A 123 -11.32 -6.79 11.06
N GLY A 124 -10.88 -6.43 12.26
CA GLY A 124 -9.48 -6.37 12.68
C GLY A 124 -8.85 -4.99 12.54
N ASP A 125 -7.77 -4.74 13.26
CA ASP A 125 -7.11 -3.43 13.29
C ASP A 125 -6.21 -3.17 12.10
N TRP A 126 -5.76 -4.19 11.39
CA TRP A 126 -4.73 -4.04 10.35
C TRP A 126 -4.93 -5.09 9.26
N PRO A 127 -4.60 -4.79 7.99
CA PRO A 127 -4.69 -5.79 6.93
C PRO A 127 -3.67 -6.92 7.22
N PRO A 128 -4.11 -8.17 7.42
CA PRO A 128 -3.26 -9.26 7.93
C PRO A 128 -2.17 -9.72 6.95
N PHE A 129 -2.23 -9.25 5.71
CA PHE A 129 -1.23 -9.49 4.67
C PHE A 129 -0.21 -8.36 4.54
N PHE A 130 -0.53 -7.13 4.99
CA PHE A 130 0.23 -5.94 4.62
C PHE A 130 1.68 -5.97 5.10
N ASP A 131 1.93 -6.44 6.32
CA ASP A 131 3.28 -6.47 6.89
C ASP A 131 4.23 -7.40 6.10
N ARG A 132 3.68 -8.41 5.42
CA ARG A 132 4.42 -9.37 4.59
C ARG A 132 4.69 -8.87 3.16
N LEU A 133 4.02 -7.79 2.73
CA LEU A 133 4.22 -7.22 1.41
C LEU A 133 5.62 -6.61 1.27
N PRO A 134 6.24 -6.71 0.08
CA PRO A 134 7.50 -6.05 -0.20
C PRO A 134 7.35 -4.53 -0.10
N ASN A 135 8.47 -3.84 0.14
CA ASN A 135 8.53 -2.39 0.04
C ASN A 135 9.76 -1.97 -0.76
N LEU A 136 9.57 -1.76 -2.06
CA LEU A 136 10.60 -1.38 -3.00
C LEU A 136 11.16 0.03 -2.72
N ALA A 137 10.41 0.88 -2.01
CA ALA A 137 10.86 2.22 -1.60
C ALA A 137 11.75 2.22 -0.34
N ALA A 138 11.89 1.09 0.37
CA ALA A 138 12.76 1.01 1.55
C ALA A 138 14.24 0.76 1.20
N GLY A 139 14.54 0.42 -0.06
CA GLY A 139 15.89 0.14 -0.56
C GLY A 139 16.46 1.22 -1.50
N SER A 140 15.74 2.32 -1.71
CA SER A 140 16.10 3.44 -2.59
C SER A 140 16.67 4.63 -1.83
#